data_AF-A0A2M7SR21-F1
#
_entry.id   AF-A0A2M7SR21-F1
#
_cell.length_a   1.000
_cell.length_b   1.000
_cell.length_c   1.000
_cell.angle_alpha   90.00
_cell.angle_beta   90.00
_cell.angle_gamma   90.00
#
_symmetry.space_group_name_H-M   'P 1'
#
loop_
_entity.id
_entity.type
_entity.pdbx_description
1 polymer ?
#
loop_
_entity_poly.entity_id
_entity_poly.type
_entity_poly.pdbx_seq_one_letter_code
_entity_poly.pdbx_strand_id
1 'polypeptide(L)'
;MLPSYILSLREGLEAALIIGIVLGALRQMRRRDLIMPVWAGAFSASLFSLLAAILLTHFGLELEDPAEAIFDGLTMLLAAGILTWMIFWMSRRARTLKSTLESNVRHASQGGKRALFGLAFLAVLREGIELALFLTAATLASDARQTIFGSLLGLGTATLLGWSLFAATTRLDLRRFFQV
;
A
#
# COMPACT_ATOMS: atom_id res chain seq x y z
N MET A 1 -14.76 13.49 -1.67
CA MET A 1 -13.91 13.47 -0.45
C MET A 1 -13.91 12.14 0.29
N LEU A 2 -15.09 11.62 0.68
CA LEU A 2 -15.20 10.41 1.52
C LEU A 2 -14.69 9.11 0.85
N PRO A 3 -14.96 8.85 -0.45
CA PRO A 3 -14.45 7.65 -1.13
C PRO A 3 -12.92 7.61 -1.20
N SER A 4 -12.29 8.72 -1.62
CA SER A 4 -10.83 8.82 -1.72
C SER A 4 -10.13 8.73 -0.36
N TYR A 5 -10.77 9.25 0.70
CA TYR A 5 -10.31 9.07 2.08
C TYR A 5 -10.30 7.60 2.51
N ILE A 6 -11.40 6.86 2.31
CA ILE A 6 -11.49 5.45 2.71
C ILE A 6 -10.50 4.59 1.92
N LEU A 7 -10.37 4.84 0.60
CA LEU A 7 -9.44 4.12 -0.26
C LEU A 7 -7.99 4.34 0.16
N SER A 8 -7.56 5.60 0.29
CA SER A 8 -6.20 5.93 0.74
C SER A 8 -5.89 5.45 2.14
N LEU A 9 -6.87 5.47 3.05
CA LEU A 9 -6.73 4.91 4.39
C LEU A 9 -6.46 3.40 4.34
N ARG A 10 -7.23 2.66 3.52
CA ARG A 10 -7.06 1.20 3.37
C ARG A 10 -5.68 0.87 2.81
N GLU A 11 -5.37 1.36 1.62
CA GLU A 11 -4.12 0.99 0.93
C GLU A 11 -2.89 1.49 1.69
N GLY A 12 -2.97 2.69 2.29
CA GLY A 12 -1.92 3.23 3.13
C GLY A 12 -1.68 2.39 4.39
N LEU A 13 -2.74 1.87 5.00
CA LEU A 13 -2.64 1.03 6.20
C LEU A 13 -2.10 -0.36 5.85
N GLU A 14 -2.50 -0.94 4.71
CA GLU A 14 -1.93 -2.19 4.21
C GLU A 14 -0.43 -2.07 3.94
N ALA A 15 0.00 -1.02 3.23
CA ALA A 15 1.42 -0.74 3.01
C ALA A 15 2.17 -0.54 4.35
N ALA A 16 1.60 0.20 5.29
CA ALA A 16 2.20 0.41 6.61
C ALA A 16 2.32 -0.89 7.42
N LEU A 17 1.31 -1.77 7.35
CA LEU A 17 1.34 -3.09 7.99
C LEU A 17 2.41 -3.99 7.39
N ILE A 18 2.52 -4.05 6.06
CA ILE A 18 3.56 -4.81 5.35
C ILE A 18 4.94 -4.38 5.84
N ILE A 19 5.24 -3.07 5.81
CA ILE A 19 6.51 -2.53 6.27
C ILE A 19 6.72 -2.81 7.76
N GLY A 20 5.69 -2.66 8.59
CA GLY A 20 5.72 -2.98 10.02
C GLY A 20 6.09 -4.44 10.29
N ILE A 21 5.52 -5.39 9.56
CA ILE A 21 5.83 -6.83 9.68
C ILE A 21 7.28 -7.10 9.27
N VAL A 22 7.73 -6.53 8.14
CA VAL A 22 9.12 -6.69 7.65
C VAL A 22 10.12 -6.15 8.67
N LEU A 23 9.91 -4.93 9.17
CA LEU A 23 10.76 -4.30 10.16
C LEU A 23 10.73 -5.07 11.50
N GLY A 24 9.56 -5.56 11.91
CA GLY A 24 9.38 -6.40 13.09
C GLY A 24 10.18 -7.69 13.01
N ALA A 25 10.09 -8.41 11.89
CA ALA A 25 10.84 -9.63 11.64
C ALA A 25 12.36 -9.39 11.62
N LEU A 26 12.84 -8.33 10.97
CA LEU A 26 14.26 -7.95 10.98
C LEU A 26 14.76 -7.61 12.38
N ARG A 27 13.94 -6.93 13.19
CA ARG A 27 14.26 -6.62 14.58
C ARG A 27 14.36 -7.89 15.44
N GLN A 28 13.46 -8.85 15.24
CA GLN A 28 13.51 -10.15 15.94
C GLN A 28 14.75 -10.96 15.56
N MET A 29 15.20 -10.87 14.31
CA MET A 29 16.43 -11.49 13.82
C MET A 29 17.71 -10.74 14.20
N ARG A 30 17.62 -9.65 14.98
CA ARG A 30 18.74 -8.76 15.35
C ARG A 30 19.54 -8.18 14.16
N ARG A 31 18.96 -8.18 12.95
CA ARG A 31 19.59 -7.65 11.73
C ARG A 31 19.16 -6.22 11.42
N ARG A 32 19.61 -5.28 12.26
CA ARG A 32 19.29 -3.84 12.11
C ARG A 32 19.95 -3.20 10.88
N ASP A 33 21.04 -3.78 10.40
CA ASP A 33 21.78 -3.40 9.20
C ASP A 33 20.94 -3.51 7.91
N LEU A 34 19.84 -4.28 7.97
CA LEU A 34 18.93 -4.51 6.85
C LEU A 34 17.65 -3.66 6.88
N ILE A 35 17.49 -2.79 7.89
CA ILE A 35 16.34 -1.87 8.00
C ILE A 35 16.41 -0.76 6.95
N MET A 36 17.60 -0.21 6.69
CA MET A 36 17.76 0.90 5.75
C MET A 36 17.35 0.53 4.31
N PRO A 37 17.71 -0.64 3.76
CA PRO A 37 17.22 -1.11 2.46
C PRO A 37 15.69 -1.20 2.36
N VAL A 38 14.99 -1.57 3.45
CA VAL A 38 13.52 -1.66 3.47
C VAL A 38 12.90 -0.27 3.32
N TRP A 39 13.39 0.72 4.07
CA TRP A 39 12.95 2.10 3.94
C TRP A 39 13.27 2.70 2.57
N ALA A 40 14.46 2.41 2.03
CA ALA A 40 14.83 2.83 0.68
C ALA A 40 13.87 2.23 -0.36
N GLY A 41 13.51 0.95 -0.22
CA GLY A 41 12.54 0.28 -1.09
C GLY A 41 11.15 0.91 -0.99
N ALA A 42 10.66 1.13 0.23
CA ALA A 42 9.37 1.76 0.48
C ALA A 42 9.29 3.18 -0.10
N PHE A 43 10.29 4.02 0.16
CA PHE A 43 10.32 5.41 -0.33
C PHE A 43 10.42 5.47 -1.86
N SER A 44 11.26 4.61 -2.45
CA SER A 44 11.36 4.50 -3.90
C SER A 44 10.01 4.08 -4.50
N ALA A 45 9.37 3.06 -3.94
CA ALA A 45 8.05 2.61 -4.39
C ALA A 45 7.00 3.70 -4.30
N SER A 46 6.91 4.42 -3.17
CA SER A 46 6.00 5.55 -3.01
C SER A 46 6.21 6.63 -4.07
N LEU A 47 7.47 6.93 -4.41
CA LEU A 47 7.78 7.89 -5.48
C LEU A 47 7.32 7.39 -6.85
N PHE A 48 7.57 6.12 -7.17
CA PHE A 48 7.10 5.51 -8.42
C PHE A 48 5.57 5.46 -8.52
N SER A 49 4.88 5.15 -7.42
CA SER A 49 3.41 5.15 -7.36
C SER A 49 2.83 6.56 -7.53
N LEU A 50 3.48 7.59 -6.96
CA LEU A 50 3.09 8.98 -7.16
C LEU A 50 3.25 9.39 -8.63
N LEU A 51 4.39 9.02 -9.25
CA LEU A 51 4.62 9.24 -10.68
C LEU A 51 3.56 8.53 -11.53
N ALA A 52 3.21 7.30 -11.20
CA ALA A 52 2.16 6.55 -11.90
C ALA A 52 0.81 7.27 -11.79
N ALA A 53 0.43 7.78 -10.61
CA ALA A 53 -0.81 8.53 -10.41
C ALA A 53 -0.85 9.82 -11.26
N ILE A 54 0.24 10.59 -11.26
CA ILE A 54 0.36 11.81 -12.07
C ILE A 54 0.25 11.47 -13.55
N LEU A 55 0.96 10.44 -14.00
CA LEU A 55 1.00 10.02 -15.39
C LEU A 55 -0.38 9.55 -15.88
N LEU A 56 -1.07 8.74 -15.08
CA LEU A 56 -2.44 8.29 -15.37
C LEU A 56 -3.42 9.46 -15.49
N THR A 57 -3.32 10.43 -14.59
CA THR A 57 -4.19 11.62 -14.61
C THR A 57 -3.89 12.49 -15.82
N HIS A 58 -2.60 12.67 -16.16
CA HIS A 58 -2.18 13.51 -17.27
C HIS A 58 -2.56 12.91 -18.63
N PHE A 59 -2.40 11.59 -18.80
CA PHE A 59 -2.82 10.91 -20.02
C PHE A 59 -4.33 10.98 -20.23
N GLY A 60 -5.14 10.93 -19.16
CA GLY A 60 -6.60 11.10 -19.28
C GLY A 60 -6.99 12.47 -19.82
N LEU A 61 -6.31 13.53 -19.37
CA LEU A 61 -6.61 14.92 -19.76
C LEU A 61 -6.16 15.31 -21.18
N GLU A 62 -5.29 14.53 -21.81
CA GLU A 62 -4.74 14.83 -23.16
C GLU A 62 -5.53 14.17 -24.30
N LEU A 63 -6.58 13.40 -24.00
CA LEU A 63 -7.38 12.68 -24.99
C LEU A 63 -8.51 13.56 -25.57
N GLU A 64 -8.84 13.38 -26.84
CA GLU A 64 -10.01 14.01 -27.49
C GLU A 64 -11.31 13.23 -27.24
N ASP A 65 -12.46 13.89 -27.45
CA ASP A 65 -13.81 13.52 -26.98
C ASP A 65 -14.39 12.12 -27.31
N PRO A 66 -13.85 11.26 -28.20
CA PRO A 66 -14.22 9.84 -28.18
C PRO A 66 -13.30 8.98 -27.31
N ALA A 67 -12.01 9.31 -27.25
CA ALA A 67 -11.00 8.51 -26.58
C ALA A 67 -11.01 8.72 -25.06
N GLU A 68 -11.30 9.94 -24.60
CA GLU A 68 -11.44 10.27 -23.17
C GLU A 68 -12.55 9.44 -22.52
N ALA A 69 -13.75 9.39 -23.11
CA ALA A 69 -14.87 8.61 -22.57
C ALA A 69 -14.57 7.10 -22.46
N ILE A 70 -13.81 6.55 -23.41
CA ILE A 70 -13.37 5.15 -23.39
C ILE A 70 -12.34 4.93 -22.28
N PHE A 71 -11.37 5.83 -22.14
CA PHE A 71 -10.35 5.77 -21.08
C PHE A 71 -10.99 5.84 -19.69
N ASP A 72 -11.95 6.73 -19.49
CA ASP A 72 -12.67 6.89 -18.23
C ASP A 72 -13.47 5.65 -17.87
N GLY A 73 -14.27 5.16 -18.82
CA GLY A 73 -15.06 3.95 -18.63
C GLY A 73 -14.20 2.72 -18.33
N LEU A 74 -13.08 2.56 -19.05
CA LEU A 74 -12.15 1.47 -18.85
C LEU A 74 -11.47 1.57 -17.47
N THR A 75 -11.01 2.76 -17.08
CA THR A 75 -10.36 3.00 -15.78
C THR A 75 -11.31 2.67 -14.63
N MET A 76 -12.58 3.08 -14.72
CA MET A 76 -13.59 2.74 -13.72
C MET A 76 -13.89 1.24 -13.65
N LEU A 77 -14.03 0.56 -14.80
CA LEU A 77 -14.25 -0.88 -14.84
C LEU A 77 -13.06 -1.67 -14.29
N LEU A 78 -11.84 -1.26 -14.63
CA LEU A 78 -10.62 -1.85 -14.08
C LEU A 78 -10.55 -1.65 -12.57
N ALA A 79 -10.83 -0.44 -12.08
CA ALA A 79 -10.87 -0.16 -10.65
C ALA A 79 -11.89 -1.05 -9.92
N ALA A 80 -13.11 -1.18 -10.45
CA ALA A 80 -14.13 -2.04 -9.88
C ALA A 80 -13.72 -3.53 -9.88
N GLY A 81 -13.10 -4.00 -10.96
CA GLY A 81 -12.60 -5.37 -11.08
C GLY A 81 -11.50 -5.69 -10.06
N ILE A 82 -10.50 -4.80 -9.93
CA ILE A 82 -9.40 -4.95 -8.97
C ILE A 82 -9.93 -4.94 -7.53
N LEU A 83 -10.81 -3.99 -7.19
CA LEU A 83 -11.45 -3.94 -5.86
C LEU A 83 -12.19 -5.23 -5.54
N THR A 84 -12.99 -5.73 -6.50
CA THR A 84 -13.76 -6.96 -6.33
C THR A 84 -12.82 -8.15 -6.10
N TRP A 85 -11.78 -8.27 -6.93
CA TRP A 85 -10.76 -9.31 -6.78
C TRP A 85 -10.08 -9.26 -5.40
N MET A 86 -9.71 -8.07 -4.93
CA MET A 86 -9.04 -7.89 -3.64
C MET A 86 -9.91 -8.32 -2.46
N ILE A 87 -11.22 -8.05 -2.50
CA ILE A 87 -12.17 -8.50 -1.48
C ILE A 87 -12.16 -10.04 -1.40
N PHE A 88 -12.23 -10.73 -2.53
CA PHE A 88 -12.15 -12.19 -2.57
C PHE A 88 -10.77 -12.73 -2.16
N TRP A 89 -9.71 -12.01 -2.48
CA TRP A 89 -8.35 -12.42 -2.14
C TRP A 89 -8.08 -12.31 -0.63
N MET A 90 -8.40 -11.16 -0.02
CA MET A 90 -8.21 -10.93 1.41
C MET A 90 -9.07 -11.87 2.26
N SER A 91 -10.33 -12.10 1.88
CA SER A 91 -11.21 -13.03 2.61
C SER A 91 -10.63 -14.44 2.72
N ARG A 92 -9.80 -14.86 1.75
CA ARG A 92 -9.15 -16.18 1.74
C ARG A 92 -7.76 -16.19 2.39
N ARG A 93 -7.01 -15.08 2.34
CA ARG A 93 -5.58 -15.03 2.74
C ARG A 93 -5.26 -14.23 4.00
N ALA A 94 -6.23 -13.53 4.60
CA ALA A 94 -5.99 -12.70 5.79
C ALA A 94 -5.30 -13.44 6.96
N ARG A 95 -5.63 -14.72 7.19
CA ARG A 95 -5.05 -15.52 8.29
C ARG A 95 -3.60 -15.95 8.05
N THR A 96 -3.17 -16.09 6.79
CA THR A 96 -1.83 -16.58 6.44
C THR A 96 -0.88 -15.46 6.01
N LEU A 97 -1.38 -14.23 5.88
CA LEU A 97 -0.60 -13.09 5.39
C LEU A 97 0.64 -12.84 6.25
N LYS A 98 0.48 -12.84 7.58
CA LYS A 98 1.59 -12.65 8.52
C LYS A 98 2.66 -13.74 8.39
N SER A 99 2.27 -15.02 8.43
CA SER A 99 3.24 -16.12 8.36
C SER A 99 3.96 -16.16 7.01
N THR A 100 3.25 -15.83 5.93
CA THR A 100 3.81 -15.79 4.57
C THR A 100 4.80 -14.64 4.43
N LEU A 101 4.48 -13.44 4.92
CA LEU A 101 5.41 -12.31 4.91
C LEU A 101 6.63 -12.60 5.79
N GLU A 102 6.45 -13.14 7.00
CA GLU A 102 7.57 -13.51 7.87
C GLU A 102 8.49 -14.54 7.22
N SER A 103 7.92 -15.53 6.51
CA SER A 103 8.69 -16.49 5.72
C SER A 103 9.47 -15.82 4.59
N ASN A 104 8.81 -14.96 3.80
CA ASN A 104 9.42 -14.23 2.70
C ASN A 104 10.55 -13.31 3.18
N VAL A 105 10.38 -12.67 4.34
CA VAL A 105 11.43 -11.84 4.96
C VAL A 105 12.60 -12.68 5.44
N ARG A 106 12.34 -13.86 6.00
CA ARG A 106 13.40 -14.80 6.40
C ARG A 106 14.21 -15.25 5.20
N HIS A 107 13.57 -15.60 4.09
CA HIS A 107 14.24 -15.92 2.83
C HIS A 107 14.98 -14.72 2.24
N ALA A 108 14.35 -13.55 2.16
CA ALA A 108 14.97 -12.32 1.65
C ALA A 108 16.18 -11.89 2.49
N SER A 109 16.15 -12.14 3.81
CA SER A 109 17.30 -11.84 4.68
C SER A 109 18.55 -12.66 4.35
N GLN A 110 18.39 -13.84 3.73
CA GLN A 110 19.49 -14.66 3.22
C GLN A 110 20.06 -14.10 1.91
N GLY A 111 19.19 -13.52 1.06
CA GLY A 111 19.58 -12.82 -0.17
C GLY A 111 20.18 -11.41 0.06
N GLY A 112 20.27 -10.95 1.31
CA GLY A 112 20.92 -9.70 1.69
C GLY A 112 20.11 -8.43 1.40
N LYS A 113 20.80 -7.28 1.38
CA LYS A 113 20.20 -5.94 1.30
C LYS A 113 19.30 -5.73 0.06
N ARG A 114 19.71 -6.27 -1.10
CA ARG A 114 18.97 -6.12 -2.37
C ARG A 114 17.63 -6.87 -2.37
N ALA A 115 17.59 -8.06 -1.78
CA ALA A 115 16.37 -8.85 -1.71
C ALA A 115 15.32 -8.18 -0.80
N LEU A 116 15.74 -7.60 0.33
CA LEU A 116 14.83 -6.86 1.22
C LEU A 116 14.37 -5.53 0.63
N PHE A 117 15.25 -4.83 -0.09
CA PHE A 117 14.86 -3.67 -0.89
C PHE A 117 13.78 -4.06 -1.90
N GLY A 118 14.01 -5.10 -2.70
CA GLY A 118 13.06 -5.56 -3.72
C GLY A 118 11.73 -6.02 -3.13
N LEU A 119 11.76 -6.74 -2.01
CA LEU A 119 10.56 -7.18 -1.30
C LEU A 119 9.72 -6.00 -0.80
N ALA A 120 10.35 -5.03 -0.14
CA ALA A 120 9.65 -3.84 0.36
C ALA A 120 9.16 -2.96 -0.80
N PHE A 121 9.99 -2.78 -1.83
CA PHE A 121 9.67 -2.01 -3.02
C PHE A 121 8.46 -2.60 -3.74
N LEU A 122 8.49 -3.88 -4.12
CA LEU A 122 7.40 -4.50 -4.88
C LEU A 122 6.10 -4.54 -4.08
N ALA A 123 6.18 -4.77 -2.78
CA ALA A 123 5.00 -4.80 -1.93
C ALA A 123 4.34 -3.41 -1.83
N VAL A 124 5.10 -2.36 -1.53
CA VAL A 124 4.57 -0.99 -1.46
C VAL A 124 4.15 -0.47 -2.84
N LEU A 125 4.91 -0.81 -3.89
CA LEU A 125 4.62 -0.36 -5.26
C LEU A 125 3.27 -0.88 -5.71
N ARG A 126 2.96 -2.14 -5.42
CA ARG A 126 1.66 -2.74 -5.73
C ARG A 126 0.53 -1.93 -5.09
N GLU A 127 0.55 -1.76 -3.76
CA GLU A 127 -0.51 -1.02 -3.06
C GLU A 127 -0.60 0.44 -3.54
N GLY A 128 0.53 1.06 -3.85
CA GLY A 128 0.57 2.41 -4.38
C GLY A 128 0.05 2.54 -5.81
N ILE A 129 0.25 1.53 -6.68
CA ILE A 129 -0.35 1.49 -8.03
C ILE A 129 -1.86 1.28 -7.94
N GLU A 130 -2.32 0.38 -7.07
CA GLU A 130 -3.75 0.17 -6.83
C GLU A 130 -4.41 1.49 -6.35
N LEU A 131 -3.79 2.17 -5.38
CA LEU A 131 -4.25 3.48 -4.93
C LEU A 131 -4.25 4.52 -6.06
N ALA A 132 -3.21 4.58 -6.88
CA ALA A 132 -3.13 5.51 -8.01
C ALA A 132 -4.29 5.32 -9.00
N LEU A 133 -4.60 4.07 -9.35
CA LEU A 133 -5.72 3.73 -10.23
C LEU A 133 -7.06 4.12 -9.60
N PHE A 134 -7.26 3.81 -8.32
CA PHE A 134 -8.50 4.15 -7.62
C PHE A 134 -8.71 5.65 -7.44
N LEU A 135 -7.64 6.40 -7.16
CA LEU A 135 -7.71 7.85 -7.07
C LEU A 135 -8.01 8.48 -8.43
N THR A 136 -7.43 7.95 -9.51
CA THR A 136 -7.75 8.38 -10.88
C THR A 136 -9.23 8.13 -11.18
N ALA A 137 -9.73 6.92 -10.92
CA ALA A 137 -11.16 6.62 -11.07
C ALA A 137 -12.05 7.53 -10.20
N ALA A 138 -11.61 7.87 -9.00
CA ALA A 138 -12.33 8.77 -8.10
C ALA A 138 -12.31 10.23 -8.56
N THR A 139 -11.25 10.72 -9.21
CA THR A 139 -11.22 12.06 -9.82
C THR A 139 -12.13 12.19 -11.03
N LEU A 140 -12.41 11.09 -11.73
CA LEU A 140 -13.37 11.08 -12.84
C LEU A 140 -14.82 11.18 -12.32
N ALA A 141 -15.10 10.64 -11.14
CA ALA A 141 -16.43 10.65 -10.53
C ALA A 141 -16.71 11.86 -9.62
N SER A 142 -15.70 12.64 -9.25
CA SER A 142 -15.79 13.68 -8.22
C SER A 142 -14.75 14.77 -8.43
N ASP A 143 -14.99 15.97 -7.88
CA ASP A 143 -14.06 17.10 -7.96
C ASP A 143 -12.62 16.71 -7.54
N ALA A 144 -11.65 17.00 -8.41
CA ALA A 144 -10.24 16.67 -8.23
C ALA A 144 -9.67 17.22 -6.91
N ARG A 145 -10.04 18.46 -6.52
CA ARG A 145 -9.57 19.06 -5.25
C ARG A 145 -10.08 18.27 -4.05
N GLN A 146 -11.34 17.85 -4.12
CA GLN A 146 -11.97 17.04 -3.09
C GLN A 146 -11.33 15.65 -2.96
N THR A 147 -10.92 15.07 -4.09
CA THR A 147 -10.27 13.77 -4.13
C THR A 147 -8.86 13.83 -3.53
N ILE A 148 -8.06 14.84 -3.91
CA ILE A 148 -6.70 15.07 -3.38
C ILE A 148 -6.71 15.31 -1.87
N PHE A 149 -7.60 16.18 -1.39
CA PHE A 149 -7.64 16.50 0.03
C PHE A 149 -8.13 15.30 0.86
N GLY A 150 -9.10 14.54 0.33
CA GLY A 150 -9.53 13.27 0.93
C GLY A 150 -8.41 12.24 1.00
N SER A 151 -7.61 12.10 -0.07
CA SER A 151 -6.50 11.13 -0.12
C SER A 151 -5.35 11.49 0.82
N LEU A 152 -5.00 12.78 0.91
CA LEU A 152 -3.99 13.25 1.85
C LEU A 152 -4.40 13.02 3.31
N LEU A 153 -5.67 13.27 3.65
CA LEU A 153 -6.18 12.98 4.98
C LEU A 153 -6.15 11.49 5.29
N GLY A 154 -6.53 10.62 4.34
CA GLY A 154 -6.53 9.17 4.53
C GLY A 154 -5.12 8.59 4.63
N LEU A 155 -4.16 9.07 3.83
CA LEU A 155 -2.75 8.69 3.98
C LEU A 155 -2.15 9.18 5.30
N GLY A 156 -2.52 10.39 5.74
CA GLY A 156 -2.11 10.93 7.03
C GLY A 156 -2.60 10.08 8.19
N THR A 157 -3.89 9.72 8.20
CA THR A 157 -4.47 8.85 9.22
C THR A 157 -3.93 7.43 9.15
N ALA A 158 -3.72 6.87 7.95
CA ALA A 158 -3.08 5.57 7.76
C ALA A 158 -1.66 5.53 8.34
N THR A 159 -0.87 6.59 8.13
CA THR A 159 0.49 6.68 8.67
C THR A 159 0.49 6.73 10.20
N LEU A 160 -0.42 7.52 10.78
CA LEU A 160 -0.59 7.60 12.23
C LEU A 160 -1.02 6.27 12.83
N LEU A 161 -2.02 5.61 12.22
CA LEU A 161 -2.50 4.31 12.67
C LEU A 161 -1.44 3.22 12.51
N GLY A 162 -0.77 3.15 11.36
CA GLY A 162 0.31 2.21 11.10
C GLY A 162 1.46 2.36 12.09
N TRP A 163 1.87 3.60 12.39
CA TRP A 163 2.87 3.88 13.41
C TRP A 163 2.40 3.46 14.81
N SER A 164 1.16 3.77 15.17
CA SER A 164 0.59 3.37 16.47
C SER A 164 0.50 1.85 16.63
N LEU A 165 0.12 1.12 15.58
CA LEU A 165 0.04 -0.34 15.55
C LEU A 165 1.44 -0.97 15.64
N PHE A 166 2.42 -0.41 14.94
CA PHE A 166 3.81 -0.85 15.04
C PHE A 166 4.37 -0.61 16.46
N ALA A 167 4.13 0.56 17.03
CA ALA A 167 4.52 0.89 18.39
C ALA A 167 3.82 0.01 19.44
N ALA A 168 2.52 -0.29 19.24
CA ALA A 168 1.76 -1.18 20.11
C ALA A 168 2.25 -2.63 20.00
N THR A 169 2.48 -3.14 18.79
CA THR A 169 2.94 -4.52 18.56
C THR A 169 4.37 -4.75 19.06
N THR A 170 5.22 -3.71 19.05
CA THR A 170 6.57 -3.79 19.65
C THR A 170 6.56 -3.69 21.17
N ARG A 171 5.48 -3.19 21.80
CA ARG A 171 5.32 -3.12 23.26
C ARG A 171 4.46 -4.26 23.83
N LEU A 172 3.54 -4.82 23.04
CA LEU A 172 2.66 -5.90 23.43
C LEU A 172 3.34 -7.24 23.13
N ASP A 173 3.94 -7.79 24.17
CA ASP A 173 4.40 -9.18 24.19
C ASP A 173 3.18 -10.08 24.01
N LEU A 174 2.92 -10.53 22.78
CA LEU A 174 1.80 -11.40 22.42
C LEU A 174 1.74 -12.69 23.27
N ARG A 175 2.83 -13.05 23.96
CA ARG A 175 2.86 -14.13 24.95
C ARG A 175 2.01 -13.88 26.19
N ARG A 176 1.79 -12.62 26.60
CA ARG A 176 0.99 -12.29 27.79
C ARG A 176 -0.51 -12.16 27.52
N PHE A 177 -0.92 -12.02 26.26
CA PHE A 177 -2.33 -11.91 25.89
C PHE A 177 -2.99 -13.26 25.62
N PHE A 178 -2.23 -14.29 25.24
CA PHE A 178 -2.71 -15.67 25.04
C PHE A 178 -2.54 -16.58 26.28
N GLN A 179 -2.41 -16.00 27.48
CA GLN A 179 -2.34 -16.73 28.75
C GLN A 179 -3.67 -16.73 29.54
N VAL A 180 -4.80 -16.54 28.86
CA VAL A 180 -6.13 -16.81 29.41
C VAL A 180 -6.87 -17.76 28.48
#